data_AF-A0A6B2VL98-F1
#
_entry.id   AF-A0A6B2VL98-F1
#
_cell.length_a   1.000
_cell.length_b   1.000
_cell.length_c   1.000
_cell.angle_alpha   90.00
_cell.angle_beta   90.00
_cell.angle_gamma   90.00
#
_symmetry.space_group_name_H-M   'P 1'
#
loop_
_entity.id
_entity.type
_entity.pdbx_description
1 polymer ?
#
loop_
_entity_poly.entity_id
_entity_poly.type
_entity_poly.pdbx_seq_one_letter_code
_entity_poly.pdbx_strand_id
1 'polypeptide(L)'
;MTSHIGVTYVLVHAEFESVKVGVTTYGSRRLRDLWRRQGWTSYKQLRLASKPLAETVEQGVLFQLRHRLALPAHLTHDLMPEGWTETVSACLIEADAVWNLVCLEAGALQLSPTVGAFKPVSHRPPKQYLRTKGDTPKYHPIARLLASEERRVTRSPAKRIRPNVD
;
A
#
# COMPACT_ATOMS: atom_id res chain seq x y z
N MET A 1 -8.88 -2.31 23.71
CA MET A 1 -8.12 -2.86 22.56
C MET A 1 -6.65 -2.68 22.86
N THR A 2 -5.90 -3.77 23.03
CA THR A 2 -4.44 -3.72 23.18
C THR A 2 -3.84 -3.33 21.84
N SER A 3 -3.35 -2.10 21.73
CA SER A 3 -2.69 -1.64 20.50
C SER A 3 -1.31 -2.29 20.43
N HIS A 4 -1.13 -3.22 19.48
CA HIS A 4 0.19 -3.80 19.25
C HIS A 4 1.09 -2.77 18.57
N ILE A 5 2.32 -2.63 19.07
CA ILE A 5 3.38 -1.85 18.43
C ILE A 5 3.52 -2.34 16.97
N GLY A 6 3.34 -1.42 16.04
CA GLY A 6 3.51 -1.66 14.61
C GLY A 6 4.98 -1.55 14.22
N VAL A 7 5.38 -2.30 13.19
CA VAL A 7 6.71 -2.20 12.61
C VAL A 7 6.57 -2.09 11.10
N THR A 8 7.00 -0.97 10.53
CA THR A 8 7.21 -0.84 9.08
C THR A 8 8.68 -1.13 8.79
N TYR A 9 8.98 -1.86 7.72
CA TYR A 9 10.34 -2.28 7.41
C TYR A 9 10.63 -2.23 5.93
N VAL A 10 11.92 -2.13 5.60
CA VAL A 10 12.47 -2.30 4.25
C VAL A 10 13.37 -3.52 4.25
N LEU A 11 13.15 -4.41 3.30
CA LEU A 11 13.98 -5.59 3.03
C LEU A 11 14.60 -5.50 1.64
N VAL A 12 15.71 -6.20 1.47
CA VAL A 12 16.39 -6.39 0.18
C VAL A 12 16.53 -7.87 -0.12
N HIS A 13 16.43 -8.24 -1.39
CA HIS A 13 16.70 -9.58 -1.90
C HIS A 13 17.76 -9.48 -2.99
N ALA A 14 18.96 -10.00 -2.72
CA ALA A 14 20.11 -9.84 -3.62
C ALA A 14 19.90 -10.57 -4.95
N GLU A 15 19.46 -11.83 -4.92
CA GLU A 15 19.30 -12.66 -6.13
C GLU A 15 18.17 -12.18 -7.05
N PHE A 16 17.19 -11.47 -6.49
CA PHE A 16 16.07 -10.94 -7.27
C PHE A 16 16.22 -9.45 -7.53
N GLU A 17 17.32 -8.83 -7.09
CA GLU A 17 17.56 -7.38 -7.18
C GLU A 17 16.30 -6.59 -6.81
N SER A 18 15.73 -6.91 -5.64
CA SER A 18 14.40 -6.46 -5.25
C SER A 18 14.41 -5.82 -3.87
N VAL A 19 13.72 -4.69 -3.75
CA VAL A 19 13.45 -4.00 -2.49
C VAL A 19 11.99 -4.23 -2.13
N LYS A 20 11.71 -4.45 -0.85
CA LYS A 20 10.36 -4.67 -0.34
C LYS A 20 10.09 -3.76 0.85
N VAL A 21 8.98 -3.04 0.82
CA VAL A 21 8.41 -2.41 2.02
C VAL A 21 7.37 -3.35 2.61
N GLY A 22 7.23 -3.38 3.93
CA GLY A 22 6.22 -4.22 4.56
C GLY A 22 5.87 -3.80 5.98
N VAL A 23 4.78 -4.36 6.49
CA VAL A 23 4.31 -4.14 7.86
C VAL A 23 4.23 -5.44 8.67
N THR A 24 4.52 -5.33 9.97
CA THR A 24 4.23 -6.39 10.94
C THR A 24 3.94 -5.83 12.32
N THR A 25 3.69 -6.71 13.29
CA THR A 25 3.65 -6.37 14.71
C THR A 25 4.99 -6.70 15.37
N TYR A 26 5.35 -5.92 16.39
CA TYR A 26 6.55 -6.21 17.16
C TYR A 26 6.54 -7.65 17.71
N GLY A 27 7.65 -8.37 17.52
CA GLY A 27 7.81 -9.77 17.95
C GLY A 27 7.25 -10.84 16.99
N SER A 28 6.58 -10.43 15.91
CA SER A 28 6.02 -11.34 14.90
C SER A 28 7.02 -12.34 14.32
N ARG A 29 6.54 -13.56 14.03
CA ARG A 29 7.31 -14.61 13.34
C ARG A 29 7.48 -14.33 11.84
N ARG A 30 6.55 -13.58 11.22
CA ARG A 30 6.53 -13.31 9.77
C ARG A 30 7.85 -12.74 9.26
N LEU A 31 8.44 -11.79 9.99
CA LEU A 31 9.71 -11.18 9.61
C LEU A 31 10.86 -12.20 9.65
N ARG A 32 10.88 -13.06 10.68
CA ARG A 32 11.87 -14.12 10.82
C ARG A 32 11.76 -15.16 9.71
N ASP A 33 10.54 -15.49 9.30
CA ASP A 33 10.29 -16.47 8.24
C ASP A 33 10.75 -15.94 6.87
N LEU A 34 10.46 -14.66 6.55
CA LEU A 34 10.98 -14.00 5.36
C LEU A 34 12.51 -14.01 5.31
N TRP A 35 13.17 -13.73 6.44
CA TRP A 35 14.63 -13.73 6.50
C TRP A 35 15.25 -15.12 6.33
N ARG A 36 14.73 -16.10 7.07
CA ARG A 36 15.37 -17.42 7.18
C ARG A 36 15.09 -18.34 6.01
N ARG A 37 13.96 -18.15 5.32
CA ARG A 37 13.46 -19.12 4.33
C ARG A 37 13.36 -18.59 2.92
N GLN A 38 13.45 -17.27 2.73
CA GLN A 38 13.14 -16.64 1.45
C GLN A 38 14.20 -15.62 1.02
N GLY A 39 15.43 -15.71 1.53
CA GLY A 39 16.57 -14.89 1.05
C GLY A 39 16.50 -13.38 1.35
N TRP A 40 15.47 -12.91 2.06
CA TRP A 40 15.32 -11.49 2.36
C TRP A 40 16.26 -11.05 3.49
N THR A 41 16.96 -9.94 3.30
CA THR A 41 17.79 -9.32 4.33
C THR A 41 17.14 -8.04 4.82
N SER A 42 17.19 -7.80 6.14
CA SER A 42 16.70 -6.55 6.73
C SER A 42 17.60 -5.40 6.33
N TYR A 43 17.03 -4.36 5.72
CA TYR A 43 17.71 -3.09 5.51
C TYR A 43 17.52 -2.18 6.74
N LYS A 44 16.29 -1.71 6.98
CA LYS A 44 15.94 -0.84 8.13
C LYS A 44 14.50 -1.11 8.60
N GLN A 45 14.19 -0.74 9.85
CA GLN A 45 12.87 -0.93 10.46
C GLN A 45 12.48 0.28 11.32
N LEU A 46 11.21 0.64 11.29
CA LEU A 46 10.61 1.71 12.07
C LEU A 46 9.52 1.15 12.98
N ARG A 47 9.66 1.37 14.30
CA ARG A 47 8.61 1.04 15.28
C ARG A 47 7.64 2.20 15.39
N LEU A 48 6.35 1.89 15.37
CA LEU A 48 5.26 2.85 15.45
C LEU A 48 4.30 2.47 16.59
N ALA A 49 3.62 3.47 17.13
CA ALA A 49 2.76 3.31 18.31
C ALA A 49 1.63 2.28 18.10
N SER A 50 1.27 1.98 16.86
CA SER A 50 0.26 0.97 16.54
C SER A 50 0.51 0.32 15.17
N LYS A 51 0.02 -0.91 15.00
CA LYS A 51 0.00 -1.60 13.70
C LYS A 51 -0.76 -0.81 12.61
N PRO A 52 -1.95 -0.22 12.88
CA PRO A 52 -2.63 0.62 11.88
C PRO A 52 -1.82 1.82 11.39
N LEU A 53 -1.00 2.44 12.28
CA LEU A 53 -0.08 3.50 11.84
C LEU A 53 0.99 2.94 10.90
N ALA A 54 1.55 1.77 11.21
CA ALA A 54 2.53 1.12 10.35
C ALA A 54 1.97 0.70 8.99
N GLU A 55 0.72 0.22 8.94
CA GLU A 55 -0.03 -0.04 7.71
C GLU A 55 -0.21 1.26 6.91
N THR A 56 -0.54 2.37 7.57
CA THR A 56 -0.71 3.67 6.91
C THR A 56 0.59 4.14 6.26
N VAL A 57 1.73 4.02 6.94
CA VAL A 57 3.05 4.37 6.38
C VAL A 57 3.38 3.49 5.17
N GLU A 58 3.21 2.16 5.28
CA GLU A 58 3.47 1.24 4.16
C GLU A 58 2.64 1.61 2.93
N GLN A 59 1.34 1.86 3.11
CA GLN A 59 0.44 2.23 2.01
C GLN A 59 0.82 3.58 1.40
N GLY A 60 1.24 4.56 2.21
CA GLY A 60 1.79 5.83 1.72
C GLY A 60 3.00 5.61 0.82
N VAL A 61 3.96 4.81 1.28
CA VAL A 61 5.16 4.46 0.49
C VAL A 61 4.79 3.76 -0.82
N LEU A 62 3.90 2.76 -0.77
CA LEU A 62 3.44 2.07 -1.97
C LEU A 62 2.75 3.04 -2.95
N PHE A 63 1.94 3.97 -2.44
CA PHE A 63 1.32 4.99 -3.28
C PHE A 63 2.37 5.86 -3.99
N GLN A 64 3.39 6.32 -3.26
CA GLN A 64 4.49 7.11 -3.85
C GLN A 64 5.21 6.31 -4.94
N LEU A 65 5.58 5.06 -4.66
CA LEU A 65 6.26 4.18 -5.62
C LEU A 65 5.42 3.97 -6.89
N ARG A 66 4.15 3.61 -6.74
CA ARG A 66 3.28 3.21 -7.86
C ARG A 66 2.78 4.40 -8.68
N HIS A 67 2.46 5.51 -8.02
CA HIS A 67 1.73 6.60 -8.67
C HIS A 67 2.53 7.88 -8.85
N ARG A 68 3.55 8.15 -8.02
CA ARG A 68 4.43 9.31 -8.22
C ARG A 68 5.66 8.95 -9.02
N LEU A 69 6.25 7.79 -8.74
CA LEU A 69 7.47 7.32 -9.40
C LEU A 69 7.20 6.35 -10.55
N ALA A 70 5.94 5.94 -10.74
CA ALA A 70 5.53 4.99 -11.79
C ALA A 70 6.31 3.66 -11.75
N LEU A 71 6.76 3.24 -10.57
CA LEU A 71 7.48 1.99 -10.37
C LEU A 71 6.45 0.90 -10.04
N PRO A 72 6.25 -0.13 -10.88
CA PRO A 72 5.30 -1.21 -10.61
C PRO A 72 5.85 -2.21 -9.59
N ALA A 73 5.01 -3.18 -9.19
CA ALA A 73 5.48 -4.33 -8.42
C ALA A 73 6.53 -5.10 -9.23
N HIS A 74 7.65 -5.46 -8.60
CA HIS A 74 8.76 -6.10 -9.29
C HIS A 74 8.61 -7.61 -9.39
N LEU A 75 8.35 -8.26 -8.27
CA LEU A 75 8.13 -9.70 -8.23
C LEU A 75 6.70 -10.03 -8.61
N THR A 76 6.49 -11.26 -9.08
CA THR A 76 5.17 -11.82 -9.38
C THR A 76 4.73 -12.79 -8.29
N HIS A 77 3.45 -13.14 -8.30
CA HIS A 77 2.90 -14.15 -7.39
C HIS A 77 3.61 -15.51 -7.50
N ASP A 78 4.08 -15.89 -8.69
CA ASP A 78 4.73 -17.18 -8.91
C ASP A 78 6.12 -17.25 -8.25
N LEU A 79 6.83 -16.10 -8.23
CA LEU A 79 8.13 -15.97 -7.54
C LEU A 79 7.96 -15.76 -6.03
N MET A 80 6.88 -15.09 -5.63
CA MET A 80 6.59 -14.77 -4.23
C MET A 80 5.08 -14.82 -3.98
N PRO A 81 4.54 -15.95 -3.49
CA PRO A 81 3.09 -16.13 -3.33
C PRO A 81 2.43 -15.07 -2.44
N GLU A 82 3.13 -14.60 -1.40
CA GLU A 82 2.62 -13.56 -0.50
C GLU A 82 3.48 -12.30 -0.52
N GLY A 83 2.84 -11.13 -0.67
CA GLY A 83 3.50 -9.84 -0.51
C GLY A 83 4.34 -9.38 -1.71
N TRP A 84 4.20 -10.02 -2.88
CA TRP A 84 4.89 -9.59 -4.10
C TRP A 84 4.50 -8.18 -4.55
N THR A 85 3.26 -7.74 -4.27
CA THR A 85 2.76 -6.39 -4.62
C THR A 85 3.52 -5.27 -3.91
N GLU A 86 4.21 -5.59 -2.83
CA GLU A 86 4.95 -4.62 -1.99
C GLU A 86 6.42 -4.50 -2.41
N THR A 87 6.81 -5.09 -3.55
CA THR A 87 8.19 -5.13 -4.05
C THR A 87 8.45 -4.10 -5.14
N VAL A 88 9.70 -3.66 -5.30
CA VAL A 88 10.15 -2.77 -6.37
C VAL A 88 11.57 -3.16 -6.79
N SER A 89 11.94 -2.90 -8.04
CA SER A 89 13.26 -3.26 -8.55
C SER A 89 14.34 -2.40 -7.92
N ALA A 90 15.38 -3.04 -7.38
CA ALA A 90 16.56 -2.38 -6.84
C ALA A 90 17.34 -1.63 -7.94
N CYS A 91 17.21 -2.06 -9.20
CA CYS A 91 17.80 -1.37 -10.35
C CYS A 91 17.12 -0.04 -10.68
N LEU A 92 15.91 0.19 -10.17
CA LEU A 92 15.14 1.43 -10.39
C LEU A 92 15.13 2.34 -9.16
N ILE A 93 15.17 1.76 -7.96
CA ILE A 93 15.20 2.52 -6.72
C ILE A 93 15.95 1.77 -5.63
N GLU A 94 16.94 2.44 -5.06
CA GLU A 94 17.76 1.92 -3.97
C GLU A 94 16.96 1.76 -2.67
N ALA A 95 17.39 0.82 -1.83
CA ALA A 95 16.74 0.58 -0.54
C ALA A 95 16.74 1.81 0.38
N ASP A 96 17.78 2.65 0.30
CA ASP A 96 17.84 3.91 1.07
C ASP A 96 16.78 4.92 0.60
N ALA A 97 16.52 5.01 -0.71
CA ALA A 97 15.48 5.89 -1.24
C ALA A 97 14.07 5.41 -0.82
N VAL A 98 13.81 4.10 -0.83
CA VAL A 98 12.56 3.53 -0.29
C VAL A 98 12.44 3.81 1.21
N TRP A 99 13.55 3.72 1.96
CA TRP A 99 13.56 4.08 3.38
C TRP A 99 13.29 5.56 3.64
N ASN A 100 13.81 6.45 2.80
CA ASN A 100 13.52 7.88 2.90
C ASN A 100 12.03 8.18 2.69
N LEU A 101 11.34 7.42 1.82
CA LEU A 101 9.87 7.47 1.72
C LEU A 101 9.19 7.00 3.00
N VAL A 102 9.69 5.92 3.65
CA VAL A 102 9.16 5.48 4.96
C VAL A 102 9.28 6.59 6.00
N CYS A 103 10.45 7.25 6.08
CA CYS A 103 10.66 8.36 7.00
C CYS A 103 9.76 9.57 6.69
N LEU A 104 9.59 9.91 5.42
CA LEU A 104 8.72 10.99 4.97
C LEU A 104 7.26 10.74 5.39
N GLU A 105 6.72 9.57 5.05
CA GLU A 105 5.33 9.21 5.34
C GLU A 105 5.09 9.09 6.87
N ALA A 106 6.07 8.56 7.62
CA ALA A 106 5.99 8.53 9.08
C ALA A 106 6.03 9.94 9.71
N GLY A 107 6.87 10.84 9.19
CA GLY A 107 6.95 12.23 9.62
C GLY A 107 5.67 13.00 9.32
N ALA A 108 5.09 12.80 8.14
CA ALA A 108 3.80 13.40 7.76
C ALA A 108 2.67 12.99 8.72
N LEU A 109 2.68 11.75 9.22
CA LEU A 109 1.74 11.31 10.25
C LEU A 109 1.96 11.97 11.61
N GLN A 110 3.22 12.20 12.01
CA GLN A 110 3.54 12.88 13.28
C GLN A 110 3.20 14.38 13.25
N LEU A 111 3.36 15.02 12.10
CA LEU A 111 3.07 16.44 11.92
C LEU A 111 1.58 16.75 11.73
N SER A 112 0.73 15.73 11.55
CA SER A 112 -0.72 15.89 11.45
C SER A 112 -1.34 15.81 12.86
N PRO A 113 -1.73 16.94 13.49
CA PRO A 113 -2.19 16.96 14.89
C PRO A 113 -3.59 16.31 15.06
N THR A 114 -4.27 16.02 13.96
CA THR A 114 -5.67 15.56 13.92
C THR A 114 -5.81 14.03 14.00
N VAL A 115 -4.71 13.29 14.10
CA VAL A 115 -4.70 11.81 14.10
C VAL A 115 -4.80 11.22 15.51
N GLY A 116 -5.66 11.80 16.36
CA GLY A 116 -6.06 11.21 17.65
C GLY A 116 -7.23 10.23 17.54
N ALA A 117 -8.00 10.29 16.45
CA ALA A 117 -9.08 9.37 16.11
C ALA A 117 -9.39 9.49 14.62
N PHE A 118 -8.53 8.95 13.75
CA PHE A 118 -8.73 9.13 12.30
C PHE A 118 -9.88 8.25 11.78
N LYS A 119 -11.01 8.89 11.47
CA LYS A 119 -11.91 8.41 10.42
C LYS A 119 -11.28 8.79 9.08
N PRO A 120 -11.21 7.88 8.09
CA PRO A 120 -10.53 8.13 6.83
C PRO A 120 -11.15 9.34 6.13
N VAL A 121 -10.35 10.40 5.94
CA VAL A 121 -10.73 11.60 5.19
C VAL A 121 -10.82 11.23 3.71
N SER A 122 -11.94 11.57 3.08
CA SER A 122 -12.17 11.31 1.66
C SER A 122 -11.32 12.27 0.81
N HIS A 123 -10.18 11.80 0.33
CA HIS A 123 -9.44 12.50 -0.71
C HIS A 123 -10.01 12.14 -2.08
N ARG A 124 -10.38 13.18 -2.86
CA ARG A 124 -10.84 13.06 -4.25
C ARG A 124 -9.66 12.60 -5.13
N PRO A 125 -9.74 11.46 -5.83
CA PRO A 125 -8.62 10.94 -6.61
C PRO A 125 -8.47 11.66 -7.97
N PRO A 126 -7.26 11.67 -8.56
CA PRO A 126 -7.01 12.20 -9.90
C PRO A 126 -7.65 11.35 -11.01
N LYS A 127 -7.90 11.98 -12.16
CA LYS A 127 -8.78 11.50 -13.25
C LYS A 127 -8.39 10.21 -13.99
N GLN A 128 -7.17 9.67 -13.81
CA GLN A 128 -6.75 8.45 -14.51
C GLN A 128 -6.08 7.48 -13.54
N TYR A 129 -6.84 6.47 -13.13
CA TYR A 129 -6.39 5.37 -12.27
C TYR A 129 -6.20 4.14 -13.15
N LEU A 130 -4.96 3.78 -13.46
CA LEU A 130 -4.64 2.51 -14.13
C LEU A 130 -4.56 1.42 -13.06
N ARG A 131 -5.60 0.59 -12.94
CA ARG A 131 -5.62 -0.59 -12.07
C ARG A 131 -4.67 -1.65 -12.61
N THR A 132 -3.81 -2.20 -11.75
CA THR A 132 -3.09 -3.46 -12.02
C THR A 132 -3.64 -4.59 -11.17
N LYS A 133 -3.52 -5.83 -11.68
CA LYS A 133 -4.10 -7.04 -11.10
C LYS A 133 -3.40 -7.33 -9.75
N GLY A 134 -4.00 -6.92 -8.63
CA GLY A 134 -3.38 -7.02 -7.29
C GLY A 134 -3.74 -5.85 -6.37
N ASP A 135 -4.24 -4.74 -6.91
CA ASP A 135 -4.81 -3.59 -6.18
C ASP A 135 -6.14 -3.98 -5.50
N THR A 136 -6.10 -4.87 -4.52
CA THR A 136 -7.34 -5.36 -3.88
C THR A 136 -7.94 -4.25 -3.00
N PRO A 137 -9.23 -3.87 -3.22
CA PRO A 137 -9.90 -2.81 -2.48
C PRO A 137 -10.13 -3.08 -0.98
N LYS A 138 -9.60 -4.17 -0.44
CA LYS A 138 -9.97 -4.63 0.90
C LYS A 138 -9.43 -3.68 1.99
N TYR A 139 -8.36 -2.94 1.73
CA TYR A 139 -7.77 -1.98 2.68
C TYR A 139 -7.46 -0.59 2.11
N HIS A 140 -7.63 -0.36 0.81
CA HIS A 140 -7.32 0.94 0.21
C HIS A 140 -8.58 1.83 0.22
N PRO A 141 -8.68 2.84 1.11
CA PRO A 141 -9.88 3.70 1.20
C PRO A 141 -10.21 4.36 -0.14
N ILE A 142 -9.20 4.67 -0.95
CA ILE A 142 -9.39 5.20 -2.31
C ILE A 142 -9.92 4.09 -3.26
N ALA A 143 -9.49 2.84 -3.16
CA ALA A 143 -10.00 1.77 -4.06
C ALA A 143 -11.44 1.36 -3.72
N ARG A 144 -11.84 1.43 -2.44
CA ARG A 144 -13.25 1.28 -2.03
C ARG A 144 -14.11 2.42 -2.54
N LEU A 145 -13.62 3.66 -2.44
CA LEU A 145 -14.30 4.84 -2.96
C LEU A 145 -14.55 4.65 -4.47
N LEU A 146 -13.51 4.31 -5.23
CA LEU A 146 -13.59 4.06 -6.68
C LEU A 146 -14.57 2.93 -7.02
N ALA A 147 -14.53 1.79 -6.33
CA ALA A 147 -15.46 0.68 -6.54
C ALA A 147 -16.92 0.98 -6.13
N SER A 148 -17.15 1.99 -5.28
CA SER A 148 -18.48 2.46 -4.90
C SER A 148 -19.06 3.45 -5.92
N GLU A 149 -18.21 4.29 -6.51
CA GLU A 149 -18.59 5.20 -7.59
C GLU A 149 -18.89 4.44 -8.89
N GLU A 150 -18.08 3.45 -9.26
CA GLU A 150 -18.35 2.53 -10.39
C GLU A 150 -19.75 1.89 -10.28
N ARG A 151 -20.13 1.47 -9.06
CA ARG A 151 -21.46 0.90 -8.76
C ARG A 151 -22.62 1.90 -8.81
N ARG A 152 -22.37 3.18 -8.56
CA ARG A 152 -23.38 4.25 -8.68
C ARG A 152 -23.62 4.64 -10.13
N VAL A 153 -22.56 4.68 -10.94
CA VAL A 153 -22.65 4.97 -12.38
C VAL A 153 -23.36 3.83 -13.12
N THR A 154 -23.06 2.56 -12.78
CA THR A 154 -23.70 1.39 -13.39
C THR A 154 -25.14 1.13 -12.92
N ARG A 155 -25.56 1.73 -11.79
CA ARG A 155 -26.95 1.67 -11.28
C ARG A 155 -27.82 2.87 -11.65
N SER A 156 -27.40 3.72 -12.59
CA SER A 156 -28.31 4.73 -13.12
C SER A 156 -29.46 4.03 -13.86
N PRO A 157 -30.73 4.20 -13.45
CA PRO A 157 -31.84 3.55 -14.12
C PRO A 157 -31.94 4.13 -15.53
N ALA A 158 -31.90 3.25 -16.52
CA ALA A 158 -32.24 3.58 -17.90
C ALA A 158 -33.58 4.33 -17.89
N LYS A 159 -33.54 5.63 -18.19
CA LYS A 159 -34.71 6.46 -18.37
C LYS A 159 -35.47 5.85 -19.55
N ARG A 160 -36.53 5.08 -19.28
CA ARG A 160 -37.45 4.56 -20.30
C ARG A 160 -38.05 5.76 -21.03
N ILE A 161 -37.50 6.09 -22.18
CA ILE A 161 -38.14 6.97 -23.16
C ILE A 161 -39.31 6.15 -23.70
N ARG A 162 -40.54 6.56 -23.39
CA ARG A 162 -41.72 6.06 -24.09
C ARG A 162 -41.75 6.73 -25.47
N PRO A 163 -41.89 5.98 -26.58
CA PRO A 163 -42.13 6.61 -27.87
C PRO A 163 -43.53 7.23 -27.85
N ASN A 164 -43.62 8.49 -28.30
CA ASN A 164 -44.89 9.12 -28.64
C ASN A 164 -45.40 8.41 -29.91
N VAL A 165 -46.63 7.92 -29.86
CA VAL A 165 -47.37 7.45 -31.04
C VAL A 165 -48.38 8.56 -31.33
N ASP A 166 -48.35 9.04 -32.57
CA ASP A 166 -49.32 10.00 -33.14
C ASP A 166 -50.75 9.44 -33.12
#